data_AF-A0A6I3MM66-F1
#
_entry.id   AF-A0A6I3MM66-F1
#
_cell.length_a   1.000
_cell.length_b   1.000
_cell.length_c   1.000
_cell.angle_alpha   90.00
_cell.angle_beta   90.00
_cell.angle_gamma   90.00
#
_symmetry.space_group_name_H-M   'P 1'
#
loop_
_entity.id
_entity.type
_entity.pdbx_description
1 polymer ?
#
loop_
_entity_poly.entity_id
_entity_poly.type
_entity_poly.pdbx_seq_one_letter_code
_entity_poly.pdbx_strand_id
1 'polypeptide(L)'
;MNNNANQEEIENWLKIGLSQSPERFSEMFYFDKQDNQFFSILITDYFLFDDEFEINKKTSSNYSETNLKLLIDKMKRIENEDNSMLSIPRFGELSEEELFSNIDSFLNLNAINLENTSIWEIEETGDVVIDLRDEKPKLWWQFWK
;
A
#
# COMPACT_ATOMS: atom_id res chain seq x y z
N MET A 1 20.02 15.19 -3.79
CA MET A 1 18.65 15.74 -3.97
C MET A 1 18.37 16.64 -2.79
N ASN A 2 17.61 17.73 -2.97
CA ASN A 2 17.31 18.66 -1.88
C ASN A 2 16.39 17.93 -0.87
N ASN A 3 16.81 17.75 0.39
CA ASN A 3 16.05 17.00 1.40
C ASN A 3 14.59 17.50 1.52
N ASN A 4 14.36 18.79 1.30
CA ASN A 4 13.04 19.41 1.38
C ASN A 4 12.05 18.90 0.31
N ALA A 5 12.52 18.54 -0.89
CA ALA A 5 11.63 18.08 -1.96
C ALA A 5 11.09 16.66 -1.69
N ASN A 6 11.92 15.79 -1.12
CA ASN A 6 11.53 14.43 -0.71
C ASN A 6 10.53 14.48 0.47
N GLN A 7 10.73 15.41 1.41
CA GLN A 7 9.79 15.59 2.54
C GLN A 7 8.42 16.06 2.06
N GLU A 8 8.37 17.05 1.17
CA GLU A 8 7.11 17.53 0.59
C GLU A 8 6.37 16.43 -0.19
N GLU A 9 7.11 15.58 -0.92
CA GLU A 9 6.56 14.42 -1.64
C GLU A 9 5.94 13.41 -0.68
N ILE A 10 6.65 13.04 0.40
CA ILE A 10 6.13 12.14 1.44
C ILE A 10 4.93 12.73 2.16
N GLU A 11 4.96 14.02 2.48
CA GLU A 11 3.81 14.70 3.09
C GLU A 11 2.60 14.66 2.16
N ASN A 12 2.78 14.95 0.87
CA ASN A 12 1.70 14.87 -0.11
C ASN A 12 1.16 13.44 -0.27
N TRP A 13 2.03 12.44 -0.23
CA TRP A 13 1.63 11.03 -0.24
C TRP A 13 0.79 10.68 1.00
N LEU A 14 1.21 11.14 2.19
CA LEU A 14 0.46 10.94 3.44
C LEU A 14 -0.89 11.66 3.42
N LYS A 15 -0.96 12.87 2.84
CA LYS A 15 -2.23 13.58 2.63
C LYS A 15 -3.18 12.72 1.82
N ILE A 16 -2.73 12.12 0.72
CA ILE A 16 -3.54 11.22 -0.11
C ILE A 16 -4.05 10.04 0.72
N GLY A 17 -3.17 9.33 1.42
CA GLY A 17 -3.53 8.15 2.20
C GLY A 17 -4.52 8.45 3.34
N LEU A 18 -4.26 9.50 4.12
CA LEU A 18 -5.10 9.89 5.26
C LEU A 18 -6.47 10.43 4.82
N SER A 19 -6.53 11.10 3.66
CA SER A 19 -7.78 11.62 3.10
C SER A 19 -8.63 10.57 2.37
N GLN A 20 -8.14 9.33 2.23
CA GLN A 20 -8.96 8.25 1.67
C GLN A 20 -10.23 8.03 2.52
N SER A 21 -11.36 7.81 1.86
CA SER A 21 -12.61 7.48 2.53
C SER A 21 -12.47 6.15 3.27
N PRO A 22 -12.93 6.05 4.53
CA PRO A 22 -12.94 4.77 5.25
C PRO A 22 -13.86 3.74 4.58
N GLU A 23 -14.84 4.19 3.80
CA GLU A 23 -15.83 3.34 3.13
C GLU A 23 -15.39 2.89 1.72
N ARG A 24 -14.40 3.56 1.11
CA ARG A 24 -13.89 3.21 -0.21
C ARG A 24 -12.53 2.54 -0.09
N PHE A 25 -12.41 1.38 -0.68
CA PHE A 25 -11.20 0.56 -0.65
C PHE A 25 -10.80 0.34 -2.11
N SER A 26 -9.98 1.22 -2.67
CA SER A 26 -9.29 0.97 -3.95
C SER A 26 -7.79 0.70 -3.74
N GLU A 27 -7.24 1.26 -2.66
CA GLU A 27 -5.83 1.24 -2.33
C GLU A 27 -5.67 1.31 -0.81
N MET A 28 -4.69 0.59 -0.29
CA MET A 28 -4.34 0.56 1.13
C MET A 28 -2.92 1.09 1.32
N PHE A 29 -2.73 1.97 2.30
CA PHE A 29 -1.50 2.72 2.52
C PHE A 29 -0.81 2.20 3.78
N TYR A 30 0.50 2.01 3.71
CA TYR A 30 1.31 1.45 4.79
C TYR A 30 2.66 2.15 4.93
N PHE A 31 3.30 1.93 6.07
CA PHE A 31 4.70 2.22 6.32
C PHE A 31 5.40 0.95 6.83
N ASP A 32 6.49 0.57 6.18
CA ASP A 32 7.35 -0.53 6.60
C ASP A 32 8.51 -0.02 7.44
N LYS A 33 8.54 -0.37 8.72
CA LYS A 33 9.63 0.01 9.64
C LYS A 33 10.98 -0.62 9.28
N GLN A 34 10.99 -1.77 8.62
CA GLN A 34 12.24 -2.47 8.29
C GLN A 34 13.00 -1.75 7.18
N ASP A 35 12.25 -1.31 6.16
CA ASP A 35 12.79 -0.62 4.99
C ASP A 35 12.77 0.91 5.15
N ASN A 36 12.13 1.42 6.21
CA ASN A 36 11.87 2.85 6.42
C ASN A 36 11.19 3.46 5.19
N GLN A 37 10.11 2.82 4.76
CA GLN A 37 9.53 3.05 3.44
C GLN A 37 7.99 3.09 3.49
N PHE A 38 7.41 4.16 2.94
CA PHE A 38 6.00 4.25 2.65
C PHE A 38 5.66 3.46 1.39
N PHE A 39 4.51 2.80 1.37
CA PHE A 39 4.03 2.10 0.18
C PHE A 39 2.52 1.95 0.22
N SER A 40 1.94 1.68 -0.94
CA SER A 40 0.54 1.33 -1.06
C SER A 40 0.37 0.04 -1.85
N ILE A 41 -0.78 -0.60 -1.66
CA ILE A 41 -1.18 -1.80 -2.39
C ILE A 41 -2.56 -1.53 -2.98
N LEU A 42 -2.69 -1.69 -4.30
CA LEU A 42 -3.99 -1.62 -4.94
C LEU A 42 -4.77 -2.89 -4.64
N ILE A 43 -6.08 -2.77 -4.50
CA ILE A 43 -6.94 -3.93 -4.28
C ILE A 43 -6.97 -4.87 -5.48
N THR A 44 -6.72 -4.34 -6.68
CA THR A 44 -6.52 -5.15 -7.89
C THR A 44 -5.27 -6.02 -7.82
N ASP A 45 -4.24 -5.60 -7.06
CA ASP A 45 -2.99 -6.36 -6.94
C ASP A 45 -3.20 -7.70 -6.24
N TYR A 46 -4.14 -7.78 -5.29
CA TYR A 46 -4.46 -9.04 -4.61
C TYR A 46 -5.04 -10.09 -5.57
N PHE A 47 -5.63 -9.70 -6.70
CA PHE A 47 -6.12 -10.66 -7.68
C PHE A 47 -4.99 -11.38 -8.43
N LEU A 48 -3.77 -10.84 -8.41
CA LEU A 48 -2.61 -11.46 -9.04
C LEU A 48 -2.13 -12.73 -8.33
N PHE A 49 -2.60 -12.95 -7.10
CA PHE A 49 -2.12 -14.03 -6.25
C PHE A 49 -3.26 -14.96 -5.83
N ASP A 50 -2.92 -16.21 -5.51
CA ASP A 50 -3.82 -17.13 -4.84
C ASP A 50 -3.70 -17.03 -3.30
N ASP A 51 -4.44 -17.90 -2.58
CA ASP A 51 -4.49 -17.89 -1.12
C ASP A 51 -3.12 -18.23 -0.49
N GLU A 52 -2.22 -18.84 -1.26
CA GLU A 52 -0.87 -19.21 -0.89
C GLU A 52 0.16 -18.14 -1.28
N PHE A 53 -0.31 -17.01 -1.83
CA PHE A 53 0.49 -15.92 -2.39
C PHE A 53 1.42 -16.37 -3.53
N GLU A 54 1.00 -17.39 -4.29
CA GLU A 54 1.61 -17.73 -5.57
C GLU A 54 0.94 -16.95 -6.70
N ILE A 55 1.68 -16.67 -7.78
CA ILE A 55 1.11 -15.97 -8.94
C ILE A 55 -0.02 -16.80 -9.54
N ASN A 56 -1.21 -16.21 -9.58
CA ASN A 56 -2.41 -16.86 -10.09
C ASN A 56 -2.28 -17.06 -11.60
N LYS A 57 -2.29 -18.33 -12.03
CA LYS A 57 -2.18 -18.72 -13.45
C LYS A 57 -3.27 -18.16 -14.37
N LYS A 58 -4.37 -17.66 -13.80
CA LYS A 58 -5.49 -17.03 -14.51
C LYS A 58 -5.34 -15.51 -14.63
N THR A 59 -4.25 -14.97 -14.12
CA THR A 59 -3.94 -13.55 -14.18
C THR A 59 -2.63 -13.32 -14.89
N SER A 60 -2.53 -12.16 -15.51
CA SER A 60 -1.25 -11.65 -16.03
C SER A 60 -1.10 -10.20 -15.62
N SER A 61 0.14 -9.83 -15.32
CA SER A 61 0.52 -8.45 -15.09
C SER A 61 1.73 -8.09 -15.93
N ASN A 62 1.91 -6.79 -16.16
CA ASN A 62 3.13 -6.22 -16.69
C ASN A 62 4.15 -5.85 -15.60
N TYR A 63 3.84 -6.06 -14.31
CA TYR A 63 4.81 -5.91 -13.23
C TYR A 63 6.04 -6.78 -13.48
N SER A 64 7.23 -6.19 -13.30
CA SER A 64 8.47 -6.95 -13.28
C SER A 64 8.45 -8.05 -12.20
N GLU A 65 9.22 -9.13 -12.41
CA GLU A 65 9.36 -10.19 -11.39
C GLU A 65 9.84 -9.67 -10.04
N THR A 66 10.65 -8.61 -10.04
CA THR A 66 11.14 -7.95 -8.82
C THR A 66 9.99 -7.29 -8.07
N ASN A 67 9.14 -6.52 -8.78
CA ASN A 67 7.97 -5.87 -8.18
C ASN A 67 6.97 -6.89 -7.66
N LEU A 68 6.72 -7.97 -8.40
CA LEU A 68 5.84 -9.07 -7.95
C LEU A 68 6.36 -9.73 -6.66
N LYS A 69 7.67 -9.98 -6.57
CA LYS A 69 8.27 -10.56 -5.35
C LYS A 69 8.14 -9.62 -4.14
N LEU A 70 8.39 -8.32 -4.34
CA LEU A 70 8.23 -7.32 -3.28
C LEU A 70 6.77 -7.20 -2.83
N LEU A 71 5.84 -7.20 -3.78
CA LEU A 71 4.41 -7.14 -3.51
C LEU A 71 3.93 -8.36 -2.70
N ILE A 72 4.36 -9.57 -3.10
CA ILE A 72 4.11 -10.81 -2.35
C ILE A 72 4.68 -10.73 -0.93
N ASP A 73 5.91 -10.27 -0.78
CA ASP A 73 6.55 -10.15 0.54
C ASP A 73 5.76 -9.21 1.46
N LYS A 74 5.43 -8.01 0.96
CA LYS A 74 4.66 -7.02 1.71
C LYS A 74 3.27 -7.53 2.08
N MET A 75 2.54 -8.13 1.13
CA MET A 75 1.21 -8.71 1.41
C MET A 75 1.28 -9.85 2.43
N LYS A 76 2.25 -10.77 2.31
CA LYS A 76 2.44 -11.86 3.29
C LYS A 76 2.70 -11.31 4.68
N ARG A 77 3.50 -10.26 4.82
CA ARG A 77 3.78 -9.64 6.12
C ARG A 77 2.54 -8.96 6.70
N ILE A 78 1.72 -8.31 5.86
CA ILE A 78 0.43 -7.72 6.27
C ILE A 78 -0.53 -8.81 6.79
N GLU A 79 -0.74 -9.90 6.04
CA GLU A 79 -1.63 -11.00 6.46
C GLU A 79 -1.16 -11.71 7.73
N ASN A 80 0.14 -11.76 7.97
CA ASN A 80 0.71 -12.35 9.18
C ASN A 80 0.76 -11.37 10.37
N GLU A 81 0.06 -10.22 10.28
CA GLU A 81 0.00 -9.19 11.31
C GLU A 81 1.40 -8.73 11.79
N ASP A 82 2.34 -8.58 10.85
CA ASP A 82 3.70 -8.12 11.16
C ASP A 82 3.67 -6.71 11.78
N ASN A 83 4.09 -6.60 13.04
CA ASN A 83 4.11 -5.34 13.82
C ASN A 83 5.03 -4.24 13.22
N SER A 84 5.89 -4.59 12.26
CA SER A 84 6.68 -3.62 11.50
C SER A 84 5.91 -2.96 10.35
N MET A 85 4.75 -3.52 9.96
CA MET A 85 3.85 -2.95 8.97
C MET A 85 2.81 -2.05 9.66
N LEU A 86 2.94 -0.75 9.48
CA LEU A 86 1.99 0.23 10.02
C LEU A 86 0.98 0.62 8.96
N SER A 87 -0.31 0.33 9.19
CA SER A 87 -1.37 0.86 8.34
C SER A 87 -1.50 2.37 8.54
N ILE A 88 -1.61 3.12 7.45
CA ILE A 88 -2.00 4.52 7.48
C ILE A 88 -3.53 4.58 7.68
N PRO A 89 -4.03 5.32 8.69
CA PRO A 89 -5.47 5.48 8.90
C PRO A 89 -6.16 6.15 7.72
N ARG A 90 -7.45 5.90 7.55
CA ARG A 90 -8.31 6.53 6.54
C ARG A 90 -9.38 7.35 7.24
N PHE A 91 -9.24 8.67 7.20
CA PHE A 91 -10.16 9.57 7.90
C PHE A 91 -11.24 10.16 6.99
N GLY A 92 -11.07 10.06 5.67
CA GLY A 92 -11.96 10.70 4.70
C GLY A 92 -11.69 12.20 4.57
N GLU A 93 -12.74 12.96 4.30
CA GLU A 93 -12.61 14.42 4.14
C GLU A 93 -12.24 15.07 5.48
N LEU A 94 -11.03 15.61 5.55
CA LEU A 94 -10.51 16.40 6.67
C LEU A 94 -10.22 17.81 6.19
N SER A 95 -10.27 18.78 7.10
CA SER A 95 -9.66 20.09 6.86
C SER A 95 -8.14 19.96 6.75
N GLU A 96 -7.50 20.95 6.13
CA GLU A 96 -6.03 20.96 5.99
C GLU A 96 -5.32 20.95 7.35
N GLU A 97 -5.85 21.67 8.35
CA GLU A 97 -5.31 21.69 9.72
C GLU A 97 -5.41 20.31 10.41
N GLU A 98 -6.56 19.64 10.27
CA GLU A 98 -6.73 18.27 10.80
C GLU A 98 -5.81 17.28 10.08
N LEU A 99 -5.61 17.44 8.77
CA LEU A 99 -4.74 16.57 8.00
C LEU A 99 -3.29 16.70 8.44
N PHE A 100 -2.77 17.93 8.58
CA PHE A 100 -1.42 18.16 9.10
C PHE A 100 -1.25 17.65 10.53
N SER A 101 -2.22 17.89 11.41
CA SER A 101 -2.20 17.37 12.79
C SER A 101 -2.15 15.84 12.84
N ASN A 102 -2.87 15.16 11.94
CA ASN A 102 -2.86 13.71 11.83
C ASN A 102 -1.55 13.17 11.24
N ILE A 103 -0.96 13.85 10.25
CA ILE A 103 0.37 13.52 9.72
C ILE A 103 1.41 13.61 10.85
N ASP A 104 1.48 14.75 11.53
CA ASP A 104 2.42 14.97 12.62
C ASP A 104 2.25 13.94 13.74
N SER A 105 1.00 13.64 14.10
CA SER A 105 0.70 12.62 15.10
C SER A 105 1.18 11.25 14.66
N PHE A 106 0.90 10.84 13.41
CA PHE A 106 1.31 9.54 12.90
C PHE A 106 2.83 9.40 12.88
N LEU A 107 3.55 10.40 12.38
CA LEU A 107 5.02 10.38 12.32
C LEU A 107 5.64 10.33 13.71
N ASN A 108 5.18 11.18 14.63
CA ASN A 108 5.73 11.25 15.99
C ASN A 108 5.43 10.00 16.83
N LEU A 109 4.19 9.48 16.78
CA LEU A 109 3.81 8.27 17.52
C LEU A 109 4.61 7.04 17.09
N ASN A 110 5.04 7.02 15.82
CA ASN A 110 5.77 5.90 15.25
C ASN A 110 7.28 6.14 15.11
N ALA A 111 7.77 7.29 15.60
CA ALA A 111 9.17 7.70 15.52
C ALA A 111 9.74 7.67 14.08
N ILE A 112 8.94 8.08 13.09
CA ILE A 112 9.32 8.10 11.68
C ILE A 112 10.06 9.40 11.39
N ASN A 113 11.28 9.29 10.87
CA ASN A 113 12.06 10.44 10.42
C ASN A 113 11.96 10.55 8.89
N LEU A 114 11.46 11.68 8.37
CA LEU A 114 11.31 11.86 6.93
C LEU A 114 12.65 12.02 6.19
N GLU A 115 13.75 12.35 6.87
CA GLU A 115 15.08 12.53 6.23
C GLU A 115 15.68 11.24 5.68
N ASN A 116 15.34 10.09 6.26
CA ASN A 116 15.82 8.78 5.84
C ASN A 116 14.70 7.88 5.30
N THR A 117 13.50 8.43 5.13
CA THR A 117 12.34 7.68 4.63
C THR A 117 12.22 7.83 3.12
N SER A 118 11.72 6.78 2.46
CA SER A 118 11.41 6.77 1.03
C SER A 118 9.97 6.35 0.77
N ILE A 119 9.49 6.60 -0.45
CA ILE A 119 8.25 5.99 -0.97
C ILE A 119 8.66 4.87 -1.92
N TRP A 120 8.03 3.71 -1.82
CA TRP A 120 8.12 2.68 -2.84
C TRP A 120 7.24 3.07 -4.01
N GLU A 121 7.86 3.60 -5.06
CA GLU A 121 7.18 3.90 -6.31
C GLU A 121 7.38 2.76 -7.29
N ILE A 122 6.29 2.26 -7.84
CA ILE A 122 6.34 1.35 -9.00
C ILE A 122 6.38 2.25 -10.24
N GLU A 123 7.55 2.34 -10.88
CA GLU A 123 7.75 3.16 -12.10
C GLU A 123 6.94 2.65 -13.31
N GLU A 124 6.40 1.44 -13.23
CA GLU A 124 5.60 0.78 -14.26
C GLU A 124 4.10 1.05 -14.02
N THR A 125 3.35 1.46 -15.05
CA THR A 125 1.88 1.42 -14.98
C THR A 125 1.44 -0.02 -14.80
N GLY A 126 1.00 -0.40 -13.61
CA GLY A 126 0.53 -1.75 -13.31
C GLY A 126 -0.78 -2.08 -14.03
N ASP A 127 -0.75 -3.07 -14.92
CA ASP A 127 -1.93 -3.65 -15.53
C ASP A 127 -2.18 -5.04 -14.94
N VAL A 128 -3.43 -5.33 -14.59
CA VAL A 128 -3.87 -6.65 -14.12
C VAL A 128 -4.99 -7.14 -15.03
N VAL A 129 -4.73 -8.25 -15.75
CA VAL A 129 -5.72 -8.91 -16.59
C VAL A 129 -6.17 -10.20 -15.92
N ILE A 130 -7.49 -10.38 -15.76
CA ILE A 130 -8.09 -11.53 -15.09
C ILE A 130 -8.96 -12.30 -16.08
N ASP A 131 -8.71 -13.60 -16.24
CA ASP A 131 -9.57 -14.48 -17.03
C ASP A 131 -10.76 -14.99 -16.20
N LEU A 132 -11.97 -14.53 -16.54
CA LEU A 132 -13.22 -14.87 -15.87
C LEU A 132 -14.01 -16.01 -16.53
N ARG A 133 -13.43 -16.72 -17.52
CA ARG A 133 -14.16 -17.74 -18.31
C ARG A 133 -14.44 -19.06 -17.58
N ASP A 134 -13.93 -19.25 -16.37
CA ASP A 134 -14.19 -20.41 -15.49
C ASP A 134 -14.92 -19.98 -14.20
N GLU A 135 -15.92 -20.75 -13.77
CA GLU A 135 -16.97 -20.31 -12.83
C GLU A 135 -16.57 -19.93 -11.39
N LYS A 136 -15.33 -20.10 -10.92
CA LYS A 136 -14.93 -19.64 -9.57
C LYS A 136 -13.44 -19.28 -9.50
N PRO A 137 -13.04 -18.03 -9.77
CA PRO A 137 -11.80 -17.53 -9.18
C PRO A 137 -11.89 -17.71 -7.65
N LYS A 138 -10.80 -18.15 -6.99
CA LYS A 138 -10.72 -18.04 -5.53
C LYS A 138 -10.72 -16.55 -5.20
N LEU A 139 -11.61 -16.17 -4.31
CA LEU A 139 -11.95 -14.79 -4.05
C LEU A 139 -11.20 -14.38 -2.78
N TRP A 140 -9.99 -13.83 -2.93
CA TRP A 140 -9.17 -13.34 -1.80
C TRP A 140 -9.95 -12.37 -0.88
N TRP A 141 -11.01 -11.73 -1.37
CA TRP A 141 -11.91 -10.88 -0.58
C TRP A 141 -12.83 -11.64 0.40
N GLN A 142 -12.86 -12.98 0.38
CA GLN A 142 -13.60 -13.77 1.37
C GLN A 142 -12.97 -13.75 2.77
N PHE A 143 -11.72 -13.29 2.88
CA PHE A 143 -10.97 -13.21 4.14
C PHE A 143 -11.14 -11.88 4.90
N TRP A 144 -11.68 -10.86 4.24
CA TRP A 144 -11.80 -9.50 4.78
C TRP A 144 -13.17 -9.25 5.43
N LYS A 145 -13.56 -10.15 6.36
CA LYS A 145 -14.80 -10.05 7.16
C LYS A 145 -14.58 -9.41 8.51
#